data_AF-A0A920MBW7-F1
#
_entry.id   AF-A0A920MBW7-F1
#
_cell.length_a   1.000
_cell.length_b   1.000
_cell.length_c   1.000
_cell.angle_alpha   90.00
_cell.angle_beta   90.00
_cell.angle_gamma   90.00
#
_symmetry.space_group_name_H-M   'P 1'
#
loop_
_entity.id
_entity.type
_entity.pdbx_description
1 polymer ?
#
loop_
_entity_poly.entity_id
_entity_poly.type
_entity_poly.pdbx_seq_one_letter_code
_entity_poly.pdbx_strand_id
1 'polypeptide(L)'
;MILGLSIGTEYYLALSALLFTIGAGGLLVRRNPLVMFMCIELMLNAANLAFISFGKEMGDLGGQLSVLFVLVVAAAEVEIWSCNSCSSDAKKT
;
A
#
# COMPACT_ATOMS: atom_id res chain seq x y z
N MET A 1 32.06 20.00 -6.18
CA MET A 1 31.08 19.11 -6.81
C MET A 1 30.31 18.47 -5.68
N ILE A 2 29.01 18.74 -5.63
CA ILE A 2 28.18 18.77 -4.42
C ILE A 2 28.13 17.42 -3.70
N LEU A 3 28.17 17.51 -2.36
CA LEU A 3 28.10 16.44 -1.35
C LEU A 3 27.33 15.19 -1.83
N GLY A 4 27.95 14.03 -1.65
CA GLY A 4 27.41 12.69 -1.93
C GLY A 4 26.18 12.32 -1.10
N LEU A 5 25.08 13.04 -1.29
CA LEU A 5 23.73 12.53 -1.11
C LEU A 5 23.42 11.60 -2.28
N SER A 6 24.12 10.47 -2.37
CA SER A 6 23.51 9.33 -3.02
C SER A 6 22.28 9.02 -2.17
N ILE A 7 21.08 9.28 -2.69
CA ILE A 7 19.83 8.91 -2.02
C ILE A 7 19.81 7.39 -2.06
N GLY A 8 20.47 6.80 -1.07
CA GLY A 8 20.64 5.37 -0.91
C GLY A 8 19.33 4.72 -0.51
N THR A 9 19.29 3.41 -0.70
CA THR A 9 18.18 2.52 -0.33
C THR A 9 17.67 2.77 1.10
N GLU A 10 18.56 3.18 2.01
CA GLU A 10 18.31 3.63 3.38
C GLU A 10 17.12 4.60 3.52
N TYR A 11 17.03 5.63 2.67
CA TYR A 11 15.96 6.64 2.74
C TYR A 11 14.60 6.05 2.36
N TYR A 12 14.57 5.17 1.37
CA TYR A 12 13.35 4.47 0.96
C TYR A 12 12.91 3.46 2.02
N LEU A 13 13.85 2.81 2.68
CA LEU A 13 13.59 1.93 3.82
C LEU A 13 13.00 2.69 5.00
N ALA A 14 13.59 3.83 5.37
CA ALA A 14 13.07 4.69 6.43
C ALA A 14 11.64 5.19 6.11
N LEU A 15 11.39 5.59 4.86
CA LEU A 15 10.07 6.01 4.40
C LEU A 15 9.04 4.87 4.48
N SER A 16 9.43 3.65 4.07
CA SER A 16 8.57 2.47 4.15
C SER A 16 8.19 2.13 5.60
N ALA A 17 9.14 2.20 6.53
CA ALA A 17 8.89 1.97 7.95
C ALA A 17 7.92 3.03 8.52
N LEU A 18 8.11 4.30 8.16
CA LEU A 18 7.24 5.38 8.60
C LEU A 18 5.81 5.18 8.10
N LEU A 19 5.62 4.94 6.80
CA LEU A 19 4.30 4.68 6.21
C LEU A 19 3.63 3.45 6.84
N PHE A 20 4.39 2.38 7.09
CA PHE A 20 3.88 1.18 7.73
C PHE A 20 3.38 1.46 9.15
N THR A 21 4.13 2.23 9.95
CA THR A 21 3.70 2.59 11.32
C THR A 21 2.46 3.49 11.34
N ILE A 22 2.31 4.39 10.36
CA ILE A 22 1.09 5.21 10.21
C ILE A 22 -0.10 4.33 9.85
N GLY A 23 0.08 3.38 8.92
CA GLY A 23 -0.92 2.36 8.60
C GLY A 23 -1.33 1.55 9.84
N ALA A 24 -0.36 1.11 10.64
CA ALA A 24 -0.57 0.36 11.88
C ALA A 24 -1.34 1.15 12.93
N GLY A 25 -0.99 2.43 13.12
CA GLY A 25 -1.77 3.33 13.96
C GLY A 25 -3.21 3.48 13.46
N GLY A 26 -3.40 3.64 12.15
CA GLY A 26 -4.72 3.76 11.52
C GLY A 26 -5.60 2.53 11.73
N LEU A 27 -5.02 1.32 11.61
CA LEU A 27 -5.71 0.04 11.80
C LEU A 27 -6.25 -0.12 13.23
N LEU A 28 -5.46 0.25 14.24
CA LEU A 28 -5.82 0.09 15.65
C LEU A 28 -6.87 1.11 16.12
N VAL A 29 -6.88 2.31 15.53
CA VAL A 29 -7.76 3.42 15.96
C VAL A 29 -9.15 3.33 15.32
N ARG A 30 -9.27 2.78 14.11
CA ARG A 30 -10.51 2.84 13.32
C ARG A 30 -11.36 1.57 13.52
N ARG A 31 -12.63 1.78 13.90
CA ARG A 31 -13.64 0.71 14.05
C ARG A 31 -14.43 0.39 12.77
N ASN A 32 -14.32 1.23 11.74
CA ASN A 32 -15.08 1.04 10.51
C ASN A 32 -14.32 0.06 9.58
N PRO A 33 -14.89 -1.10 9.21
CA PRO A 33 -14.19 -2.13 8.43
C PRO A 33 -13.69 -1.61 7.07
N LEU A 34 -14.44 -0.72 6.42
CA LEU A 34 -14.02 -0.08 5.16
C LEU A 34 -12.70 0.72 5.30
N VAL A 35 -12.56 1.45 6.39
CA VAL A 35 -11.34 2.23 6.67
C VAL A 35 -10.20 1.30 7.08
N MET A 36 -10.53 0.18 7.72
CA MET A 36 -9.57 -0.84 8.10
C MET A 36 -8.91 -1.46 6.87
N PHE A 37 -9.66 -1.76 5.80
CA PHE A 37 -9.12 -2.24 4.52
C PHE A 37 -8.19 -1.22 3.85
N MET A 38 -8.59 0.05 3.78
CA MET A 38 -7.70 1.13 3.28
C MET A 38 -6.39 1.26 4.07
N CYS A 39 -6.42 1.06 5.40
CA CYS A 39 -5.20 1.03 6.21
C CYS A 39 -4.31 -0.17 5.86
N ILE A 40 -4.90 -1.33 5.57
CA ILE A 40 -4.17 -2.54 5.15
C ILE A 40 -3.51 -2.31 3.79
N GLU A 41 -4.21 -1.72 2.82
CA GLU A 41 -3.62 -1.36 1.52
C GLU A 41 -2.41 -0.43 1.68
N LEU A 42 -2.52 0.58 2.56
CA LEU A 42 -1.42 1.50 2.84
C LEU A 42 -0.22 0.78 3.47
N MET A 43 -0.44 -0.18 4.38
CA MET A 43 0.62 -1.03 4.92
C MET A 43 1.27 -1.91 3.86
N LEU A 44 0.46 -2.53 3.00
CA LEU A 44 0.94 -3.42 1.93
C LEU A 44 1.77 -2.63 0.91
N ASN A 45 1.37 -1.39 0.61
CA ASN A 45 2.12 -0.51 -0.28
C ASN A 45 3.47 -0.07 0.36
N ALA A 46 3.50 0.16 1.67
CA ALA A 46 4.74 0.41 2.40
C ALA A 46 5.67 -0.82 2.39
N ALA A 47 5.15 -2.02 2.63
CA ALA A 47 5.92 -3.27 2.56
C ALA A 47 6.49 -3.52 1.15
N ASN A 48 5.71 -3.24 0.11
CA ASN A 48 6.15 -3.30 -1.27
C ASN A 48 7.30 -2.32 -1.57
N LEU A 49 7.26 -1.11 -1.00
CA LEU A 49 8.36 -0.16 -1.14
C LEU A 49 9.65 -0.68 -0.50
N ALA A 50 9.56 -1.36 0.66
CA ALA A 50 10.71 -2.02 1.28
C ALA A 50 11.26 -3.16 0.38
N PHE A 51 10.38 -3.99 -0.18
CA PHE A 51 10.79 -5.07 -1.10
C PHE A 51 11.42 -4.57 -2.39
N ILE A 52 10.91 -3.50 -3.01
CA ILE A 52 11.55 -2.89 -4.19
C ILE A 52 12.91 -2.31 -3.82
N SER A 53 13.03 -1.70 -2.64
CA SER A 53 14.27 -1.09 -2.16
C SER A 53 15.36 -2.15 -2.01
N PHE A 54 15.06 -3.28 -1.38
CA PHE A 54 15.98 -4.42 -1.29
C PHE A 54 16.20 -5.12 -2.65
N GLY A 55 15.15 -5.25 -3.47
CA GLY A 55 15.24 -5.83 -4.81
C GLY A 55 16.17 -5.03 -5.73
N LYS A 56 16.20 -3.70 -5.58
CA LYS A 56 17.17 -2.84 -6.29
C LYS A 56 18.61 -3.12 -5.91
N GLU A 57 18.90 -3.47 -4.66
CA GLU A 57 20.27 -3.83 -4.25
C GLU A 57 20.68 -5.22 -4.73
N MET A 58 19.73 -6.16 -4.80
CA MET A 58 19.97 -7.53 -5.26
C MET A 58 19.80 -7.74 -6.77
N GLY A 59 19.32 -6.73 -7.50
CA GLY A 59 19.01 -6.83 -8.93
C GLY A 59 17.82 -7.72 -9.26
N ASP A 60 16.94 -7.96 -8.28
CA ASP A 60 15.79 -8.86 -8.42
C ASP A 60 14.50 -8.10 -8.79
N LEU A 61 13.74 -8.67 -9.72
CA LEU A 61 12.46 -8.15 -10.21
C LEU A 61 11.27 -8.58 -9.33
N GLY A 62 11.48 -9.47 -8.36
CA GLY A 62 10.43 -9.98 -7.47
C GLY A 62 9.67 -8.88 -6.73
N GLY A 63 10.36 -7.83 -6.28
CA GLY A 63 9.72 -6.68 -5.62
C GLY A 63 8.78 -5.87 -6.52
N GLN A 64 8.99 -5.89 -7.85
CA GLN A 64 8.07 -5.21 -8.78
C GLN A 64 6.81 -6.04 -9.02
N LEU A 65 6.92 -7.37 -9.01
CA LEU A 65 5.77 -8.28 -9.16
C LEU A 65 4.82 -8.20 -7.95
N SER A 66 5.34 -8.06 -6.73
CA SER A 66 4.49 -7.91 -5.54
C SER A 66 3.67 -6.61 -5.56
N VAL A 67 4.21 -5.54 -6.12
CA VAL A 67 3.52 -4.25 -6.28
C VAL A 67 2.34 -4.38 -7.23
N LEU A 68 2.54 -5.04 -8.38
CA LEU A 68 1.47 -5.27 -9.33
C LEU A 68 0.35 -6.12 -8.73
N PHE A 69 0.69 -7.14 -7.94
CA PHE A 69 -0.32 -7.95 -7.26
C PHE A 69 -1.17 -7.11 -6.30
N VAL A 70 -0.54 -6.27 -5.47
CA VAL A 70 -1.26 -5.38 -4.53
C VAL A 70 -2.14 -4.36 -5.28
N LEU A 71 -1.65 -3.80 -6.40
CA LEU A 71 -2.43 -2.89 -7.25
C LEU A 71 -3.69 -3.56 -7.84
N VAL A 72 -3.59 -4.83 -8.25
CA VAL A 72 -4.74 -5.57 -8.78
C VAL A 72 -5.77 -5.88 -7.68
N VAL A 73 -5.31 -6.24 -6.48
CA VAL A 73 -6.21 -6.46 -5.33
C VAL A 73 -6.94 -5.17 -4.95
N ALA A 74 -6.22 -4.04 -4.90
CA ALA A 74 -6.77 -2.71 -4.66
C ALA A 74 -7.85 -2.32 -5.69
N ALA A 75 -7.61 -2.63 -6.97
CA ALA A 75 -8.60 -2.38 -8.02
C ALA A 75 -9.87 -3.23 -7.83
N ALA A 76 -9.72 -4.51 -7.45
CA ALA A 76 -10.83 -5.43 -7.26
C ALA A 76 -11.73 -5.03 -6.07
N GLU A 77 -11.16 -4.61 -4.95
CA GLU A 77 -11.96 -4.21 -3.78
C GLU A 77 -12.80 -2.95 -4.03
N VAL A 78 -12.25 -1.98 -4.76
CA VAL A 78 -12.98 -0.75 -5.13
C VAL A 78 -14.14 -1.05 -6.07
N GLU A 79 -13.96 -1.96 -7.02
CA GLU A 79 -15.04 -2.42 -7.91
C GLU A 79 -16.16 -3.12 -7.13
N ILE A 80 -15.79 -4.03 -6.22
CA ILE A 80 -16.74 -4.75 -5.34
C ILE A 80 -17.55 -3.76 -4.50
N TRP A 81 -16.90 -2.73 -3.97
CA TRP A 81 -17.58 -1.68 -3.21
C TRP A 81 -18.50 -0.82 -4.08
N SER A 82 -18.04 -0.41 -5.26
CA SER A 82 -18.82 0.39 -6.21
C SER A 82 -20.09 -0.34 -6.68
N CYS A 83 -20.00 -1.63 -6.98
CA CYS A 83 -21.15 -2.44 -7.40
C CYS A 83 -22.17 -2.63 -6.25
N ASN A 84 -21.70 -2.81 -5.01
CA ASN A 84 -22.60 -2.89 -3.85
C ASN A 84 -23.31 -1.55 -3.54
N SER A 85 -22.63 -0.42 -3.73
CA SER A 85 -23.23 0.90 -3.54
C SER A 85 -24.38 1.15 -4.54
N CYS A 86 -24.18 0.77 -5.82
CA CYS A 86 -25.20 0.91 -6.86
C CYS A 86 -26.42 -0.01 -6.66
N SER A 87 -26.22 -1.21 -6.10
CA SER A 87 -27.31 -2.16 -5.79
C SER A 87 -28.18 -1.74 -4.59
N SER A 88 -27.62 -0.96 -3.65
CA SER A 88 -28.38 -0.44 -2.50
C SER A 88 -29.42 0.61 -2.90
N ASP A 89 -29.13 1.45 -3.91
CA ASP A 89 -30.08 2.47 -4.38
C ASP A 89 -31.23 1.88 -5.21
N ALA A 90 -31.01 0.76 -5.92
CA ALA A 90 -32.05 0.12 -6.75
C ALA A 90 -33.15 -0.60 -5.96
N LYS A 91 -32.97 -0.82 -4.65
CA LYS A 91 -33.94 -1.53 -3.78
C LYS A 91 -34.76 -0.57 -2.91
N LYS A 92 -34.53 0.75 -3.01
CA LYS A 92 -35.17 1.79 -2.19
C LYS A 92 -36.34 2.53 -2.89
N THR A 93 -36.79 2.06 -4.04
CA THR A 93 -37.98 2.53 -4.75
C THR A 93 -39.06 1.46 -4.81
#